data_AF-A0A0G1W9I7-F1
#
_entry.id   AF-A0A0G1W9I7-F1
#
_cell.length_a   1.000
_cell.length_b   1.000
_cell.length_c   1.000
_cell.angle_alpha   90.00
_cell.angle_beta   90.00
_cell.angle_gamma   90.00
#
_symmetry.space_group_name_H-M   'P 1'
#
loop_
_entity.id
_entity.type
_entity.pdbx_description
1 polymer ?
#
loop_
_entity_poly.entity_id
_entity_poly.type
_entity_poly.pdbx_seq_one_letter_code
_entity_poly.pdbx_strand_id
1 'polypeptide(L)'
;MQNIFKISNGDLKKRVLTVLMGISLLLQGGGSPLIAYAFVNPFAIINATKIICDSETMLPNWGLGGPDISANTATDYIASHSGCHLASGWEFQWGYAGVRDLSGDFVGIADGSKGPGTQTGTGGDEWKTFGPSSPNGVAVADVLLKSETDIILVREVAQDGYIPFKYDPAHQSNANAVSAEMYCNNDVLNYDNYDKIISPQVRNTYYCIAFNALKTDIPPNNQKPVISVVGTNPAEVILGSTYVDQGATVFDSEDGQINSKLVTSGSVDVNTLGVYTITYNATDTANLSADTKTRTVTVVSTPVCLAPVDLMLVIDRSGSMKFDGTNPEQPLKQAFYRETFSRVLLPMMEQILVLQ
;
A
#
# COMPACT_ATOMS: atom_id res chain seq x y z
N MET A 1 25.78 45.95 -24.58
CA MET A 1 27.09 46.63 -24.73
C MET A 1 28.09 45.61 -25.28
N GLN A 2 28.56 45.80 -26.52
CA GLN A 2 29.61 44.97 -27.11
C GLN A 2 30.95 45.36 -26.48
N ASN A 3 31.58 44.46 -25.71
CA ASN A 3 32.96 44.67 -25.25
C ASN A 3 33.92 44.13 -26.31
N ILE A 4 34.54 45.04 -27.06
CA ILE A 4 35.53 44.73 -28.10
C ILE A 4 36.92 44.65 -27.44
N PHE A 5 37.48 43.44 -27.32
CA PHE A 5 38.88 43.27 -26.93
C PHE A 5 39.75 43.19 -28.19
N LYS A 6 40.72 44.11 -28.34
CA LYS A 6 41.76 44.05 -29.38
C LYS A 6 42.92 43.18 -28.89
N ILE A 7 43.25 42.10 -29.59
CA ILE A 7 44.48 41.33 -29.37
C ILE A 7 45.45 41.64 -30.51
N SER A 8 46.69 42.00 -30.17
CA SER A 8 47.74 42.31 -31.16
C SER A 8 48.43 41.04 -31.67
N ASN A 9 48.85 41.04 -32.94
CA ASN A 9 49.37 39.90 -33.72
C ASN A 9 50.70 39.25 -33.22
N GLY A 10 51.16 39.53 -32.00
CA GLY A 10 52.48 39.12 -31.52
C GLY A 10 52.60 37.74 -30.86
N ASP A 11 51.50 37.11 -30.41
CA ASP A 11 51.58 35.99 -29.43
C ASP A 11 50.94 34.67 -29.90
N LEU A 12 51.00 34.36 -31.20
CA LEU A 12 50.39 33.12 -31.75
C LEU A 12 51.07 31.79 -31.35
N LYS A 13 52.02 31.79 -30.40
CA LYS A 13 52.76 30.58 -30.00
C LYS A 13 52.69 30.17 -28.54
N LYS A 14 51.90 30.83 -27.69
CA LYS A 14 51.72 30.36 -26.31
C LYS A 14 50.27 30.46 -25.87
N ARG A 15 49.72 29.26 -25.57
CA ARG A 15 48.56 28.97 -24.71
C ARG A 15 47.33 28.43 -25.46
N VAL A 16 47.37 27.12 -25.66
CA VAL A 16 46.23 26.27 -25.30
C VAL A 16 45.91 26.58 -23.83
N LEU A 17 44.78 27.23 -23.56
CA LEU A 17 44.29 27.45 -22.19
C LEU A 17 42.81 27.08 -22.13
N THR A 18 42.62 25.83 -21.72
CA THR A 18 41.60 25.34 -20.79
C THR A 18 40.18 25.89 -20.91
N VAL A 19 39.31 24.99 -21.35
CA VAL A 19 37.85 24.99 -21.20
C VAL A 19 37.46 25.24 -19.74
N LEU A 20 36.89 26.42 -19.47
CA LEU A 20 36.04 26.73 -18.32
C LEU A 20 35.26 28.00 -18.72
N MET A 21 33.94 27.88 -18.80
CA MET A 21 32.96 28.84 -19.37
C MET A 21 32.86 28.77 -20.90
N GLY A 22 31.70 28.30 -21.40
CA GLY A 22 31.42 27.96 -22.80
C GLY A 22 31.52 29.10 -23.83
N ILE A 23 32.72 29.60 -24.07
CA ILE A 23 33.04 30.57 -25.13
C ILE A 23 33.40 29.79 -26.40
N SER A 24 32.57 29.86 -27.43
CA SER A 24 32.93 29.41 -28.78
C SER A 24 33.54 30.58 -29.57
N LEU A 25 34.80 30.47 -29.98
CA LEU A 25 35.44 31.44 -30.87
C LEU A 25 35.22 31.05 -32.34
N LEU A 26 34.60 31.92 -33.14
CA LEU A 26 34.62 31.83 -34.60
C LEU A 26 35.76 32.72 -35.15
N LEU A 27 36.70 32.12 -35.88
CA LEU A 27 37.76 32.84 -36.60
C LEU A 27 37.36 32.92 -38.07
N GLN A 28 36.94 34.08 -38.58
CA GLN A 28 36.80 34.30 -40.01
C GLN A 28 38.09 34.91 -40.57
N GLY A 29 38.79 34.12 -41.40
CA GLY A 29 40.04 34.51 -42.04
C GLY A 29 39.80 35.38 -43.26
N GLY A 30 40.27 36.62 -43.22
CA GLY A 30 40.24 37.53 -44.36
C GLY A 30 40.88 38.89 -44.06
N GLY A 31 42.22 38.95 -43.96
CA GLY A 31 43.04 40.15 -44.13
C GLY A 31 42.83 41.39 -43.22
N SER A 32 41.86 41.37 -42.31
CA SER A 32 41.51 42.45 -41.38
C SER A 32 41.66 41.99 -39.92
N PRO A 33 41.81 42.90 -38.92
CA PRO A 33 42.04 42.50 -37.53
C PRO A 33 41.01 41.47 -37.09
N LEU A 34 41.50 40.38 -36.49
CA LEU A 34 40.66 39.31 -35.94
C LEU A 34 39.71 39.89 -34.89
N ILE A 35 38.43 40.03 -35.25
CA ILE A 35 37.37 40.37 -34.30
C ILE A 35 36.88 39.05 -33.72
N ALA A 36 37.28 38.75 -32.49
CA ALA A 36 36.69 37.64 -31.73
C ALA A 36 35.35 38.11 -31.15
N TYR A 37 34.26 37.51 -31.61
CA TYR A 37 32.95 37.67 -30.98
C TYR A 37 32.84 36.64 -29.84
N ALA A 38 32.79 37.11 -28.60
CA ALA A 38 32.41 36.27 -27.48
C ALA A 38 30.89 36.17 -27.44
N PHE A 39 30.34 35.09 -28.01
CA PHE A 39 28.94 34.74 -27.81
C PHE A 39 28.81 34.14 -26.41
N VAL A 40 28.22 34.91 -25.49
CA VAL A 40 27.74 34.37 -24.22
C VAL A 40 26.43 33.66 -24.54
N ASN A 41 26.38 32.34 -24.34
CA ASN A 41 25.13 31.60 -24.48
C ASN A 41 24.09 32.22 -23.52
N PRO A 42 22.92 32.65 -24.01
CA PRO A 42 21.88 33.20 -23.16
C PRO A 42 21.24 32.05 -22.39
N PHE A 43 21.59 31.82 -21.12
CA PHE A 43 21.01 30.76 -20.32
C PHE A 43 20.33 31.31 -19.07
N ALA A 44 19.31 30.62 -18.57
CA ALA A 44 18.75 30.75 -17.23
C ALA A 44 19.12 29.53 -16.39
N ILE A 45 19.03 29.65 -15.07
CA ILE A 45 19.35 28.57 -14.13
C ILE A 45 18.05 28.10 -13.48
N ILE A 46 17.77 26.80 -13.52
CA ILE A 46 16.73 26.18 -12.69
C ILE A 46 17.41 25.58 -11.46
N ASN A 47 16.86 25.90 -10.29
CA ASN A 47 17.25 25.31 -9.02
C ASN A 47 16.02 24.59 -8.42
N ALA A 48 15.93 23.28 -8.66
CA ALA A 48 14.82 22.46 -8.19
C ALA A 48 15.19 21.78 -6.87
N THR A 49 14.35 21.96 -5.85
CA THR A 49 14.52 21.35 -4.54
C THR A 49 13.49 20.26 -4.33
N LYS A 50 13.90 19.11 -3.81
CA LYS A 50 13.01 18.02 -3.42
C LYS A 50 12.79 18.02 -1.91
N ILE A 51 11.52 17.98 -1.51
CA ILE A 51 11.08 17.74 -0.14
C ILE A 51 10.24 16.47 -0.09
N ILE A 52 10.50 15.63 0.91
CA ILE A 52 9.66 14.49 1.29
C ILE A 52 9.06 14.78 2.66
N CYS A 53 7.75 14.54 2.80
CA CYS A 53 7.03 14.63 4.05
C CYS A 53 6.48 13.26 4.49
N ASP A 54 6.24 13.10 5.79
CA ASP A 54 5.72 11.87 6.38
C ASP A 54 4.28 11.54 5.95
N SER A 55 3.46 12.56 5.67
CA SER A 55 2.07 12.42 5.26
C SER A 55 1.61 13.56 4.35
N GLU A 56 0.52 13.33 3.62
CA GLU A 56 -0.03 14.36 2.74
C GLU A 56 -0.51 15.60 3.50
N THR A 57 -1.02 15.43 4.71
CA THR A 57 -1.51 16.54 5.54
C THR A 57 -0.41 17.57 5.89
N MET A 58 0.85 17.22 5.65
CA MET A 58 1.98 18.11 5.83
C MET A 58 2.40 18.82 4.55
N LEU A 59 1.73 18.61 3.42
CA LEU A 59 2.01 19.30 2.16
C LEU A 59 1.32 20.68 2.10
N PRO A 60 1.88 21.64 1.35
CA PRO A 60 1.52 23.05 1.48
C PRO A 60 0.11 23.41 1.01
N ASN A 61 -0.52 22.61 0.15
CA ASN A 61 -1.82 22.87 -0.44
C ASN A 61 -1.91 24.26 -1.14
N TRP A 62 -0.86 24.67 -1.85
CA TRP A 62 -0.76 26.00 -2.47
C TRP A 62 -1.47 26.14 -3.83
N GLY A 63 -2.25 25.15 -4.25
CA GLY A 63 -2.76 25.03 -5.63
C GLY A 63 -3.83 26.07 -6.00
N LEU A 64 -4.26 26.89 -5.04
CA LEU A 64 -5.15 28.04 -5.25
C LEU A 64 -4.43 29.39 -5.07
N GLY A 65 -3.10 29.39 -5.01
CA GLY A 65 -2.25 30.56 -4.80
C GLY A 65 -1.44 30.44 -3.52
N GLY A 66 -0.15 30.15 -3.67
CA GLY A 66 0.85 30.19 -2.58
C GLY A 66 1.88 31.31 -2.75
N PRO A 67 2.92 31.34 -1.90
CA PRO A 67 4.03 32.27 -2.04
C PRO A 67 4.89 31.92 -3.26
N ASP A 68 5.44 32.92 -3.93
CA ASP A 68 6.47 32.72 -4.95
C ASP A 68 7.62 31.85 -4.40
N ILE A 69 8.09 30.94 -5.23
CA ILE A 69 9.18 30.04 -4.91
C ILE A 69 10.51 30.78 -5.04
N SER A 70 11.26 30.81 -3.94
CA SER A 70 12.52 31.53 -3.79
C SER A 70 13.63 30.61 -3.28
N ALA A 71 14.85 31.14 -3.15
CA ALA A 71 16.00 30.44 -2.59
C ALA A 71 15.77 29.91 -1.17
N ASN A 72 14.87 30.54 -0.41
CA ASN A 72 14.64 30.23 0.99
C ASN A 72 13.41 29.36 1.21
N THR A 73 12.50 29.29 0.23
CA THR A 73 11.18 28.66 0.41
C THR A 73 11.29 27.24 0.95
N ALA A 74 12.22 26.42 0.44
CA ALA A 74 12.42 25.06 0.93
C ALA A 74 12.96 25.02 2.38
N THR A 75 13.94 25.87 2.69
CA THR A 75 14.55 25.95 4.03
C THR A 75 13.56 26.44 5.07
N ASP A 76 12.76 27.45 4.73
CA ASP A 76 11.72 28.00 5.60
C ASP A 76 10.60 26.98 5.82
N TYR A 77 10.27 26.20 4.79
CA TYR A 77 9.26 25.15 4.87
C TYR A 77 9.66 24.03 5.83
N ILE A 78 10.85 23.42 5.65
CA ILE A 78 11.32 22.34 6.54
C ILE A 78 11.59 22.83 7.97
N ALA A 79 11.94 24.11 8.15
CA ALA A 79 12.12 24.69 9.48
C ALA A 79 10.79 24.81 10.26
N SER A 80 9.66 24.89 9.56
CA SER A 80 8.31 24.97 10.14
C SER A 80 7.56 23.64 10.13
N HIS A 81 8.05 22.62 9.40
CA HIS A 81 7.39 21.33 9.22
C HIS A 81 8.35 20.18 9.55
N SER A 82 8.38 19.76 10.82
CA SER A 82 9.34 18.78 11.34
C SER A 82 9.24 17.37 10.74
N GLY A 83 8.12 17.03 10.11
CA GLY A 83 7.93 15.77 9.38
C GLY A 83 8.30 15.87 7.90
N CYS A 84 8.91 16.97 7.47
CA CYS A 84 9.38 17.19 6.10
C CYS A 84 10.90 17.37 6.07
N HIS A 85 11.55 16.80 5.06
CA HIS A 85 13.00 16.86 4.90
C HIS A 85 13.42 16.94 3.43
N LEU A 86 14.62 17.48 3.19
CA LEU A 86 15.24 17.52 1.87
C LEU A 86 15.63 16.11 1.43
N ALA A 87 15.42 15.77 0.16
CA ALA A 87 15.69 14.43 -0.35
C ALA A 87 16.63 14.39 -1.55
N SER A 88 17.65 13.54 -1.48
CA SER A 88 18.60 13.28 -2.57
C SER A 88 18.12 12.19 -3.52
N GLY A 89 18.73 12.09 -4.70
CA GLY A 89 18.47 10.97 -5.63
C GLY A 89 17.27 11.18 -6.56
N TRP A 90 16.66 12.38 -6.55
CA TRP A 90 15.50 12.69 -7.39
C TRP A 90 15.91 13.36 -8.69
N GLU A 91 15.40 12.86 -9.79
CA GLU A 91 15.56 13.49 -11.10
C GLU A 91 14.39 14.42 -11.39
N PHE A 92 14.66 15.44 -12.19
CA PHE A 92 13.69 16.40 -12.67
C PHE A 92 13.84 16.52 -14.18
N GLN A 93 12.84 17.10 -14.84
CA GLN A 93 12.90 17.39 -16.26
C GLN A 93 12.45 18.81 -16.56
N TRP A 94 12.99 19.41 -17.61
CA TRP A 94 12.50 20.68 -18.14
C TRP A 94 12.26 20.60 -19.65
N GLY A 95 11.40 21.47 -20.18
CA GLY A 95 11.11 21.59 -21.61
C GLY A 95 10.47 22.93 -21.95
N TYR A 96 10.28 23.26 -23.22
CA TYR A 96 9.57 24.49 -23.63
C TYR A 96 8.05 24.25 -23.70
N ALA A 97 7.24 25.30 -23.71
CA ALA A 97 5.76 25.22 -23.70
C ALA A 97 5.09 24.15 -24.61
N GLY A 98 5.74 23.78 -25.72
CA GLY A 98 5.28 22.82 -26.71
C GLY A 98 5.52 21.33 -26.40
N VAL A 99 6.23 20.98 -25.32
CA VAL A 99 6.46 19.56 -24.93
C VAL A 99 5.21 18.84 -24.38
N ARG A 100 4.01 19.37 -24.68
CA ARG A 100 2.71 18.91 -24.19
C ARG A 100 2.08 17.94 -25.18
N ASP A 101 2.53 16.69 -25.16
CA ASP A 101 1.86 15.52 -25.74
C ASP A 101 2.24 14.34 -24.82
N LEU A 102 1.40 13.48 -24.24
CA LEU A 102 0.00 13.10 -24.45
C LEU A 102 -0.60 12.65 -23.10
N SER A 103 -1.93 12.49 -23.07
CA SER A 103 -2.69 11.79 -22.02
C SER A 103 -2.02 10.49 -21.55
N GLY A 104 -1.55 10.43 -20.29
CA GLY A 104 -1.19 9.15 -19.68
C GLY A 104 -0.10 9.20 -18.62
N ASP A 105 1.06 9.79 -18.89
CA ASP A 105 2.24 9.49 -18.07
C ASP A 105 2.61 10.63 -17.11
N PHE A 106 1.75 10.79 -16.11
CA PHE A 106 2.00 11.55 -14.87
C PHE A 106 3.02 10.85 -13.94
N VAL A 107 3.56 9.70 -14.35
CA VAL A 107 4.41 8.81 -13.56
C VAL A 107 5.70 8.53 -14.33
N GLY A 108 6.86 8.65 -13.67
CA GLY A 108 8.17 8.30 -14.24
C GLY A 108 8.82 9.36 -15.14
N ILE A 109 9.87 8.94 -15.87
CA ILE A 109 10.59 9.77 -16.83
C ILE A 109 9.65 9.98 -18.02
N ALA A 110 9.37 11.23 -18.38
CA ALA A 110 8.73 11.52 -19.65
C ALA A 110 9.68 11.06 -20.77
N ASP A 111 9.38 9.91 -21.38
CA ASP A 111 9.98 9.48 -22.63
C ASP A 111 9.45 10.40 -23.73
N GLY A 112 10.13 11.54 -23.88
CA GLY A 112 10.07 12.25 -25.15
C GLY A 112 10.64 11.32 -26.19
N SER A 113 9.87 10.93 -27.20
CA SER A 113 10.39 10.25 -28.37
C SER A 113 11.17 11.26 -29.23
N LYS A 114 12.36 11.76 -28.84
CA LYS A 114 13.53 10.89 -28.55
C LYS A 114 14.48 11.34 -27.41
N GLY A 115 14.56 10.50 -26.38
CA GLY A 115 15.80 10.07 -25.72
C GLY A 115 16.36 10.97 -24.61
N PRO A 116 17.36 10.46 -23.85
CA PRO A 116 17.96 11.18 -22.73
C PRO A 116 18.73 12.37 -23.27
N GLY A 117 18.06 13.52 -23.33
CA GLY A 117 18.66 14.74 -23.83
C GLY A 117 19.92 15.04 -23.04
N THR A 118 21.05 15.14 -23.73
CA THR A 118 22.27 15.73 -23.16
C THR A 118 21.88 17.09 -22.56
N GLN A 119 22.50 17.47 -21.44
CA GLN A 119 22.29 18.73 -20.69
C GLN A 119 22.53 20.02 -21.53
N THR A 120 22.55 19.92 -22.86
CA THR A 120 22.96 20.91 -23.84
C THR A 120 21.99 21.01 -25.04
N GLY A 121 20.83 20.33 -25.00
CA GLY A 121 19.96 20.02 -26.16
C GLY A 121 19.71 21.13 -27.19
N THR A 122 19.90 20.80 -28.47
CA THR A 122 19.64 21.63 -29.66
C THR A 122 18.22 21.47 -30.24
N GLY A 123 17.29 20.81 -29.55
CA GLY A 123 15.91 20.52 -30.02
C GLY A 123 14.85 21.11 -29.08
N GLY A 124 13.75 21.63 -29.63
CA GLY A 124 12.77 22.44 -28.89
C GLY A 124 11.55 21.74 -28.29
N ASP A 125 11.32 20.48 -28.65
CA ASP A 125 10.07 19.77 -28.35
C ASP A 125 10.31 18.51 -27.49
N GLU A 126 11.39 18.48 -26.69
CA GLU A 126 11.79 17.33 -25.89
C GLU A 126 12.02 17.69 -24.42
N TRP A 127 11.61 16.81 -23.50
CA TRP A 127 11.97 16.88 -22.09
C TRP A 127 13.48 16.62 -21.89
N LYS A 128 14.11 17.40 -21.01
CA LYS A 128 15.53 17.31 -20.66
C LYS A 128 15.67 16.98 -19.19
N THR A 129 16.24 15.82 -18.89
CA THR A 129 16.44 15.35 -17.50
C THR A 129 17.65 16.02 -16.86
N PHE A 130 17.52 16.39 -15.59
CA PHE A 130 18.59 16.92 -14.75
C PHE A 130 18.48 16.38 -13.32
N GLY A 131 19.57 16.50 -12.56
CA GLY A 131 19.75 15.83 -11.28
C GLY A 131 20.75 14.66 -11.39
N PRO A 132 20.70 13.68 -10.47
CA PRO A 132 19.79 13.62 -9.32
C PRO A 132 20.03 14.75 -8.32
N SER A 133 19.04 15.02 -7.46
CA SER A 133 19.19 15.97 -6.35
C SER A 133 20.32 15.55 -5.43
N SER A 134 21.10 16.56 -5.01
CA SER A 134 22.19 16.42 -4.05
C SER A 134 21.68 16.03 -2.65
N PRO A 135 22.58 15.70 -1.69
CA PRO A 135 22.20 15.52 -0.28
C PRO A 135 21.45 16.70 0.35
N ASN A 136 21.58 17.90 -0.22
CA ASN A 136 20.83 19.09 0.19
C ASN A 136 19.48 19.24 -0.54
N GLY A 137 18.98 18.18 -1.19
CA GLY A 137 17.71 18.18 -1.92
C GLY A 137 17.72 18.93 -3.25
N VAL A 138 18.84 19.52 -3.66
CA VAL A 138 18.90 20.42 -4.82
C VAL A 138 19.43 19.74 -6.08
N ALA A 139 18.72 19.91 -7.20
CA ALA A 139 19.17 19.64 -8.58
C ALA A 139 19.20 20.94 -9.39
N VAL A 140 20.23 21.12 -10.22
CA VAL A 140 20.44 22.36 -11.00
C VAL A 140 20.53 22.06 -12.49
N ALA A 141 19.93 22.91 -13.32
CA ALA A 141 20.07 22.87 -14.77
C ALA A 141 20.33 24.26 -15.36
N ASP A 142 21.22 24.32 -16.33
CA ASP A 142 21.38 25.49 -17.21
C ASP A 142 20.46 25.32 -18.43
N VAL A 143 19.54 26.26 -18.62
CA VAL A 143 18.57 26.26 -19.71
C VAL A 143 18.92 27.34 -20.72
N LEU A 144 19.25 26.95 -21.95
CA LEU A 144 19.46 27.90 -23.04
C LEU A 144 18.12 28.61 -23.36
N LEU A 145 18.12 29.94 -23.31
CA LEU A 145 16.98 30.76 -23.69
C LEU A 145 16.99 31.00 -25.20
N LYS A 146 15.84 30.81 -25.82
CA LYS A 146 15.59 31.10 -27.24
C LYS A 146 14.99 32.49 -27.41
N SER A 147 14.19 32.92 -26.44
CA SER A 147 13.50 34.21 -26.43
C SER A 147 13.29 34.70 -24.99
N GLU A 148 13.18 36.02 -24.80
CA GLU A 148 12.74 36.62 -23.54
C GLU A 148 11.25 36.34 -23.23
N THR A 149 10.51 35.77 -24.19
CA THR A 149 9.11 35.35 -24.05
C THR A 149 8.97 33.83 -23.89
N ASP A 150 10.06 33.12 -23.63
CA ASP A 150 10.02 31.67 -23.44
C ASP A 150 9.12 31.30 -22.24
N ILE A 151 8.54 30.12 -22.31
CA ILE A 151 7.93 29.46 -21.15
C ILE A 151 8.66 28.14 -20.99
N ILE A 152 9.29 27.97 -19.84
CA ILE A 152 9.97 26.73 -19.46
C ILE A 152 9.04 25.95 -18.54
N LEU A 153 8.71 24.73 -18.92
CA LEU A 153 8.01 23.77 -18.09
C LEU A 153 9.03 22.98 -17.29
N VAL A 154 8.75 22.70 -16.02
CA VAL A 154 9.60 21.90 -15.13
C VAL A 154 8.73 20.87 -14.43
N ARG A 155 9.18 19.61 -14.40
CA ARG A 155 8.49 18.51 -13.70
C ARG A 155 9.47 17.72 -12.85
N GLU A 156 8.96 17.00 -11.86
CA GLU A 156 9.72 15.90 -11.27
C GLU A 156 9.59 14.61 -12.10
N VAL A 157 10.61 13.76 -11.97
CA VAL A 157 10.52 12.34 -12.33
C VAL A 157 9.95 11.61 -11.11
N ALA A 158 8.64 11.35 -11.14
CA ALA A 158 7.95 10.69 -10.04
C ALA A 158 8.54 9.29 -9.77
N GLN A 159 8.64 8.93 -8.49
CA GLN A 159 9.12 7.63 -8.01
C GLN A 159 7.97 6.84 -7.34
N ASP A 160 8.08 5.52 -7.37
CA ASP A 160 7.19 4.64 -6.62
C ASP A 160 7.34 4.84 -5.10
N GLY A 161 6.30 4.50 -4.34
CA GLY A 161 6.28 4.60 -2.87
C GLY A 161 5.80 5.95 -2.32
N TYR A 162 5.37 6.87 -3.19
CA TYR A 162 4.81 8.17 -2.81
C TYR A 162 3.37 8.33 -3.32
N ILE A 163 2.63 9.27 -2.73
CA ILE A 163 1.29 9.62 -3.24
C ILE A 163 1.38 10.16 -4.68
N PRO A 164 0.41 9.86 -5.55
CA PRO A 164 0.43 10.33 -6.93
C PRO A 164 0.00 11.79 -7.07
N PHE A 165 0.37 12.45 -8.16
CA PHE A 165 -0.30 13.67 -8.61
C PHE A 165 -1.75 13.34 -9.02
N LYS A 166 -2.72 14.15 -8.60
CA LYS A 166 -4.13 13.96 -8.96
C LYS A 166 -4.72 15.18 -9.64
N TYR A 167 -5.26 14.96 -10.83
CA TYR A 167 -6.16 15.89 -11.52
C TYR A 167 -7.60 15.39 -11.36
N ASP A 168 -8.52 16.26 -10.90
CA ASP A 168 -9.96 16.01 -10.88
C ASP A 168 -10.58 16.60 -12.16
N PRO A 169 -10.90 15.77 -13.18
CA PRO A 169 -11.46 16.25 -14.43
C PRO A 169 -12.89 16.78 -14.28
N ALA A 170 -13.62 16.38 -13.24
CA ALA A 170 -15.01 16.78 -13.01
C ALA A 170 -15.11 18.21 -12.47
N HIS A 171 -14.16 18.60 -11.62
CA HIS A 171 -14.06 19.96 -11.10
C HIS A 171 -13.06 20.83 -11.87
N GLN A 172 -12.38 20.26 -12.88
CA GLN A 172 -11.23 20.86 -13.59
C GLN A 172 -10.19 21.45 -12.63
N SER A 173 -10.13 20.88 -11.42
CA SER A 173 -9.22 21.28 -10.38
C SER A 173 -8.28 20.13 -10.17
N ASN A 174 -7.04 20.44 -9.89
CA ASN A 174 -6.14 19.50 -9.26
C ASN A 174 -5.98 19.82 -7.78
N ALA A 175 -6.84 20.65 -7.18
CA ALA A 175 -6.85 20.98 -5.75
C ALA A 175 -7.32 19.82 -4.85
N ASN A 176 -6.94 18.58 -5.17
CA ASN A 176 -7.38 17.36 -4.50
C ASN A 176 -6.79 17.27 -3.08
N ALA A 177 -7.54 16.66 -2.16
CA ALA A 177 -7.18 16.53 -0.74
C ALA A 177 -6.09 15.49 -0.44
N VAL A 178 -5.58 14.76 -1.45
CA VAL A 178 -4.36 13.95 -1.35
C VAL A 178 -3.62 13.91 -2.69
N SER A 179 -2.59 14.74 -2.87
CA SER A 179 -1.76 14.78 -4.09
C SER A 179 -0.31 15.13 -3.77
N ALA A 180 0.64 14.62 -4.57
CA ALA A 180 1.95 15.25 -4.65
C ALA A 180 1.81 16.67 -5.26
N GLU A 181 2.75 17.55 -4.97
CA GLU A 181 2.70 18.97 -5.39
C GLU A 181 4.06 19.40 -5.97
N MET A 182 4.04 20.26 -6.99
CA MET A 182 5.24 20.84 -7.60
C MET A 182 4.95 22.30 -7.90
N TYR A 183 5.88 23.18 -7.52
CA TYR A 183 5.76 24.62 -7.73
C TYR A 183 7.01 25.24 -8.34
N CYS A 184 6.88 26.21 -9.23
CA CYS A 184 8.00 26.90 -9.87
C CYS A 184 7.81 28.41 -9.95
N ASN A 185 8.77 29.13 -9.37
CA ASN A 185 8.86 30.59 -9.43
C ASN A 185 7.55 31.28 -9.01
N ASN A 186 6.76 31.75 -9.96
CA ASN A 186 5.53 32.53 -9.75
C ASN A 186 4.27 31.83 -10.25
N ASP A 187 4.41 30.67 -10.90
CA ASP A 187 3.29 29.78 -11.12
C ASP A 187 3.21 28.93 -9.85
N VAL A 188 2.25 29.26 -8.99
CA VAL A 188 1.98 28.60 -7.71
C VAL A 188 0.50 28.28 -7.68
N LEU A 189 0.05 27.68 -8.76
CA LEU A 189 -1.34 27.36 -9.05
C LEU A 189 -1.36 25.92 -9.54
N ASN A 190 -2.41 25.20 -9.14
CA ASN A 190 -2.68 23.84 -9.56
C ASN A 190 -1.70 22.79 -8.94
N TYR A 191 -2.19 21.62 -8.49
CA TYR A 191 -1.35 20.46 -8.13
C TYR A 191 -1.03 19.58 -9.35
N ASP A 192 -0.39 20.14 -10.38
CA ASP A 192 0.08 19.36 -11.52
C ASP A 192 1.56 18.98 -11.35
N ASN A 193 1.93 17.91 -12.04
CA ASN A 193 3.30 17.39 -11.99
C ASN A 193 4.28 18.22 -12.84
N TYR A 194 3.80 19.24 -13.55
CA TYR A 194 4.63 20.19 -14.25
C TYR A 194 4.21 21.61 -13.86
N ASP A 195 5.19 22.50 -13.77
CA ASP A 195 4.94 23.90 -13.48
C ASP A 195 5.80 24.82 -14.36
N LYS A 196 5.56 26.14 -14.36
CA LYS A 196 6.06 27.07 -15.37
C LYS A 196 6.97 28.16 -14.83
N ILE A 197 8.00 28.46 -15.61
CA ILE A 197 8.76 29.70 -15.54
C ILE A 197 8.40 30.51 -16.78
N ILE A 198 7.79 31.68 -16.59
CA ILE A 198 7.31 32.56 -17.67
C ILE A 198 8.31 33.70 -17.90
N SER A 199 8.67 33.92 -19.16
CA SER A 199 9.57 35.01 -19.60
C SER A 199 10.91 35.04 -18.85
N PRO A 200 11.66 33.92 -18.84
CA PRO A 200 12.91 33.82 -18.11
C PRO A 200 13.94 34.84 -18.64
N GLN A 201 14.73 35.40 -17.73
CA GLN A 201 15.75 36.39 -18.02
C GLN A 201 17.13 35.74 -18.03
N VAL A 202 18.00 36.22 -18.93
CA VAL A 202 19.37 35.71 -19.07
C VAL A 202 20.12 35.86 -17.74
N ARG A 203 20.71 34.76 -17.28
CA ARG A 203 21.50 34.60 -16.05
C ARG A 203 20.73 34.75 -14.74
N ASN A 204 19.40 34.75 -14.78
CA ASN A 204 18.60 34.65 -13.57
C ASN A 204 18.46 33.19 -13.13
N THR A 205 18.35 33.00 -11.81
CA THR A 205 18.03 31.74 -11.19
C THR A 205 16.56 31.70 -10.82
N TYR A 206 15.90 30.61 -11.20
CA TYR A 206 14.50 30.32 -10.93
C TYR A 206 14.44 29.10 -10.01
N TYR A 207 13.58 29.18 -8.99
CA TYR A 207 13.48 28.15 -7.98
C TYR A 207 12.22 27.33 -8.19
N CYS A 208 12.35 26.02 -8.07
CA CYS A 208 11.23 25.09 -8.09
C CYS A 208 11.30 24.18 -6.86
N ILE A 209 10.16 23.71 -6.38
CA ILE A 209 10.08 22.76 -5.26
C ILE A 209 9.07 21.68 -5.58
N ALA A 210 9.51 20.43 -5.50
CA ALA A 210 8.63 19.25 -5.52
C ALA A 210 8.43 18.72 -4.11
N PHE A 211 7.18 18.44 -3.77
CA PHE A 211 6.73 17.91 -2.49
C PHE A 211 6.06 16.56 -2.70
N ASN A 212 6.58 15.53 -2.06
CA ASN A 212 5.92 14.22 -2.02
C ASN A 212 5.73 13.78 -0.58
N ALA A 213 4.61 13.13 -0.32
CA ALA A 213 4.43 12.37 0.90
C ALA A 213 4.64 10.90 0.61
N LEU A 214 5.22 10.18 1.58
CA LEU A 214 5.21 8.72 1.54
C LEU A 214 3.79 8.24 1.34
N LYS A 215 3.61 7.26 0.45
CA LYS A 215 2.38 6.48 0.46
C LYS A 215 2.41 5.73 1.77
N THR A 216 1.71 6.25 2.78
CA THR A 216 1.38 5.42 3.94
C THR A 216 0.70 4.19 3.37
N ASP A 217 1.18 3.01 3.70
CA ASP A 217 0.52 1.75 3.39
C ASP A 217 -0.79 1.64 4.21
N ILE A 218 -1.67 2.64 4.08
CA ILE A 218 -3.10 2.41 4.20
C ILE A 218 -3.42 1.70 2.88
N PRO A 219 -3.65 0.38 2.88
CA PRO A 219 -4.20 -0.25 1.69
C PRO A 219 -5.46 0.56 1.33
N PRO A 220 -5.60 1.05 0.10
CA PRO A 220 -6.74 1.88 -0.31
C PRO A 220 -8.09 1.14 -0.25
N ASN A 221 -8.09 -0.09 0.26
CA ASN A 221 -9.25 -0.87 0.58
C ASN A 221 -9.05 -1.40 2.01
N ASN A 222 -9.75 -0.79 2.97
CA ASN A 222 -9.93 -1.39 4.29
C ASN A 222 -10.52 -2.79 4.09
N GLN A 223 -9.93 -3.81 4.72
CA GLN A 223 -10.37 -5.19 4.56
C GLN A 223 -11.41 -5.54 5.61
N LYS A 224 -12.16 -6.62 5.41
CA LYS A 224 -13.05 -7.12 6.46
C LYS A 224 -12.22 -7.79 7.55
N PRO A 225 -12.58 -7.66 8.84
CA PRO A 225 -11.96 -8.44 9.89
C PRO A 225 -12.12 -9.95 9.68
N VAL A 226 -11.12 -10.70 10.11
CA VAL A 226 -11.12 -12.17 10.08
C VAL A 226 -11.40 -12.71 11.48
N ILE A 227 -12.49 -13.47 11.60
CA ILE A 227 -12.87 -14.17 12.84
C ILE A 227 -12.34 -15.60 12.82
N SER A 228 -11.65 -15.98 13.90
CA SER A 228 -11.18 -17.36 14.15
C SER A 228 -11.88 -17.94 15.38
N VAL A 229 -12.74 -18.94 15.19
CA VAL A 229 -13.44 -19.62 16.30
C VAL A 229 -12.44 -20.45 17.11
N VAL A 230 -12.40 -20.27 18.44
CA VAL A 230 -11.44 -20.93 19.33
C VAL A 230 -12.02 -22.24 19.86
N GLY A 231 -11.28 -23.34 19.80
CA GLY A 231 -11.73 -24.65 20.31
C GLY A 231 -12.58 -25.46 19.32
N THR A 232 -13.23 -26.51 19.81
CA THR A 232 -13.90 -27.51 18.95
C THR A 232 -15.15 -26.97 18.26
N ASN A 233 -15.29 -27.26 16.97
CA ASN A 233 -16.45 -26.94 16.15
C ASN A 233 -16.67 -28.04 15.08
N PRO A 234 -17.72 -28.87 15.17
CA PRO A 234 -18.76 -28.84 16.19
C PRO A 234 -18.23 -29.21 17.58
N ALA A 235 -18.89 -28.69 18.63
CA ALA A 235 -18.68 -29.09 20.01
C ALA A 235 -19.76 -30.09 20.43
N GLU A 236 -19.40 -31.08 21.23
CA GLU A 236 -20.35 -32.05 21.80
C GLU A 236 -20.44 -31.84 23.32
N VAL A 237 -21.67 -31.82 23.84
CA VAL A 237 -21.97 -31.58 25.25
C VAL A 237 -22.90 -32.68 25.75
N ILE A 238 -22.57 -33.27 26.89
CA ILE A 238 -23.43 -34.27 27.53
C ILE A 238 -24.60 -33.57 28.24
N LEU A 239 -25.82 -34.08 28.05
CA LEU A 239 -27.04 -33.58 28.68
C LEU A 239 -26.87 -33.30 30.18
N GLY A 240 -27.23 -32.10 30.62
CA GLY A 240 -27.13 -31.63 32.00
C GLY A 240 -25.74 -31.18 32.45
N SER A 241 -24.72 -31.28 31.59
CA SER A 241 -23.35 -30.81 31.91
C SER A 241 -23.22 -29.30 31.71
N THR A 242 -22.19 -28.70 32.32
CA THR A 242 -21.86 -27.29 32.07
C THR A 242 -21.20 -27.12 30.71
N TYR A 243 -21.60 -26.08 29.98
CA TYR A 243 -20.96 -25.67 28.73
C TYR A 243 -20.60 -24.18 28.80
N VAL A 244 -19.33 -23.87 28.55
CA VAL A 244 -18.83 -22.51 28.42
C VAL A 244 -18.16 -22.40 27.06
N ASP A 245 -18.65 -21.46 26.25
CA ASP A 245 -18.10 -21.22 24.93
C ASP A 245 -16.68 -20.64 25.01
N GLN A 246 -15.75 -21.20 24.25
CA GLN A 246 -14.36 -20.73 24.21
C GLN A 246 -14.19 -19.45 23.38
N GLY A 247 -15.26 -18.94 22.78
CA GLY A 247 -15.28 -17.69 22.03
C GLY A 247 -14.62 -17.80 20.66
N ALA A 248 -14.20 -16.62 20.17
CA ALA A 248 -13.47 -16.44 18.93
C ALA A 248 -12.45 -15.29 19.12
N THR A 249 -11.46 -15.21 18.23
CA THR A 249 -10.57 -14.05 18.10
C THR A 249 -10.86 -13.32 16.80
N VAL A 250 -10.53 -12.03 16.76
CA VAL A 250 -10.73 -11.15 15.62
C VAL A 250 -9.42 -10.43 15.32
N PHE A 251 -8.95 -10.60 14.08
CA PHE A 251 -7.80 -9.87 13.56
C PHE A 251 -8.22 -9.15 12.30
N ASP A 252 -7.80 -7.90 12.20
CA ASP A 252 -7.96 -7.06 11.05
C ASP A 252 -6.57 -6.55 10.62
N SER A 253 -6.30 -6.48 9.32
CA SER A 253 -4.98 -6.10 8.83
C SER A 253 -4.62 -4.65 9.17
N GLU A 254 -5.63 -3.78 9.24
CA GLU A 254 -5.49 -2.35 9.43
C GLU A 254 -5.64 -1.95 10.91
N ASP A 255 -6.56 -2.59 11.64
CA ASP A 255 -6.78 -2.33 13.08
C ASP A 255 -5.99 -3.25 14.03
N GLY A 256 -5.37 -4.32 13.52
CA GLY A 256 -4.70 -5.34 14.33
C GLY A 256 -5.69 -6.25 15.09
N GLN A 257 -5.37 -6.61 16.33
CA GLN A 257 -6.27 -7.44 17.15
C GLN A 257 -7.41 -6.60 17.74
N ILE A 258 -8.64 -6.89 17.33
CA ILE A 258 -9.85 -6.16 17.73
C ILE A 258 -10.85 -7.05 18.48
N ASN A 259 -10.37 -7.98 19.31
CA ASN A 259 -11.22 -8.88 20.11
C ASN A 259 -12.27 -8.13 20.96
N SER A 260 -12.01 -6.88 21.35
CA SER A 260 -12.95 -6.03 22.08
C SER A 260 -14.21 -5.65 21.29
N LYS A 261 -14.17 -5.77 19.97
CA LYS A 261 -15.29 -5.51 19.05
C LYS A 261 -16.06 -6.78 18.66
N LEU A 262 -15.68 -7.94 19.20
CA LEU A 262 -16.39 -9.19 18.96
C LEU A 262 -17.78 -9.16 19.61
N VAL A 263 -18.80 -9.42 18.80
CA VAL A 263 -20.18 -9.60 19.23
C VAL A 263 -20.55 -11.07 19.10
N THR A 264 -20.96 -11.67 20.21
CA THR A 264 -21.41 -13.06 20.28
C THR A 264 -22.90 -13.12 20.54
N SER A 265 -23.61 -14.01 19.84
CA SER A 265 -25.05 -14.22 20.01
C SER A 265 -25.42 -15.70 19.92
N GLY A 266 -26.60 -16.06 20.45
CA GLY A 266 -27.03 -17.45 20.62
C GLY A 266 -26.72 -17.99 22.02
N SER A 267 -27.44 -19.04 22.39
CA SER A 267 -27.28 -19.73 23.67
C SER A 267 -27.49 -21.23 23.49
N VAL A 268 -26.89 -22.01 24.40
CA VAL A 268 -27.00 -23.47 24.41
C VAL A 268 -27.80 -23.88 25.63
N ASP A 269 -28.94 -24.55 25.43
CA ASP A 269 -29.67 -25.19 26.53
C ASP A 269 -29.16 -26.60 26.74
N VAL A 270 -28.29 -26.77 27.74
CA VAL A 270 -27.67 -28.05 28.06
C VAL A 270 -28.64 -29.09 28.62
N ASN A 271 -29.88 -28.71 28.96
CA ASN A 271 -30.89 -29.62 29.52
C ASN A 271 -31.83 -30.20 28.45
N THR A 272 -31.65 -29.81 27.19
CA THR A 272 -32.48 -30.26 26.08
C THR A 272 -31.58 -30.86 25.00
N LEU A 273 -31.88 -32.09 24.57
CA LEU A 273 -31.15 -32.72 23.47
C LEU A 273 -31.41 -31.93 22.18
N GLY A 274 -30.36 -31.61 21.43
CA GLY A 274 -30.51 -30.81 20.23
C GLY A 274 -29.21 -30.25 19.68
N VAL A 275 -29.35 -29.49 18.60
CA VAL A 275 -28.26 -28.76 17.95
C VAL A 275 -28.50 -27.27 18.16
N TYR A 276 -27.51 -26.61 18.73
CA TYR A 276 -27.50 -25.18 19.05
C TYR A 276 -26.43 -24.48 18.23
N THR A 277 -26.66 -23.20 17.93
CA THR A 277 -25.73 -22.39 17.15
C THR A 277 -25.35 -21.13 17.92
N ILE A 278 -24.06 -20.90 18.05
CA ILE A 278 -23.47 -19.64 18.54
C ILE A 278 -22.93 -18.89 17.33
N THR A 279 -23.19 -17.60 17.24
CA THR A 279 -22.82 -16.74 16.12
C THR A 279 -21.86 -15.65 16.57
N TYR A 280 -20.80 -15.45 15.79
CA TYR A 280 -19.74 -14.46 16.03
C TYR A 280 -19.70 -13.48 14.87
N ASN A 281 -19.70 -12.18 15.20
CA ASN A 281 -19.52 -11.11 14.23
C ASN A 281 -18.64 -10.00 14.84
N ALA A 282 -18.04 -9.17 14.01
CA ALA A 282 -17.24 -8.03 14.42
C ALA A 282 -17.26 -6.97 13.32
N THR A 283 -17.08 -5.71 13.72
CA THR A 283 -16.99 -4.57 12.81
C THR A 283 -15.72 -3.79 13.14
N ASP A 284 -14.93 -3.42 12.12
CA ASP A 284 -13.69 -2.63 12.28
C ASP A 284 -13.95 -1.14 12.57
N THR A 285 -12.90 -0.31 12.63
CA THR A 285 -13.02 1.15 12.83
C THR A 285 -13.60 1.86 11.60
N ALA A 286 -13.49 1.26 10.42
CA ALA A 286 -13.99 1.78 9.15
C ALA A 286 -15.43 1.32 8.82
N ASN A 287 -16.09 0.61 9.74
CA ASN A 287 -17.45 0.07 9.64
C ASN A 287 -17.65 -1.08 8.63
N LEU A 288 -16.61 -1.84 8.27
CA LEU A 288 -16.80 -3.11 7.56
C LEU A 288 -17.05 -4.25 8.55
N SER A 289 -18.04 -5.07 8.24
CA SER A 289 -18.37 -6.25 9.04
C SER A 289 -17.66 -7.49 8.53
N ALA A 290 -17.16 -8.30 9.46
CA ALA A 290 -16.59 -9.60 9.18
C ALA A 290 -17.60 -10.54 8.50
N ASP A 291 -17.10 -11.55 7.81
CA ASP A 291 -17.94 -12.68 7.44
C ASP A 291 -18.29 -13.47 8.70
N THR A 292 -19.58 -13.49 9.03
CA THR A 292 -20.11 -14.15 10.23
C THR A 292 -19.62 -15.59 10.34
N LYS A 293 -19.10 -15.95 11.52
CA LYS A 293 -18.71 -17.32 11.86
C LYS A 293 -19.66 -17.91 12.88
N THR A 294 -19.79 -19.22 12.88
CA THR A 294 -20.68 -19.93 13.79
C THR A 294 -19.99 -21.12 14.43
N ARG A 295 -20.36 -21.43 15.67
CA ARG A 295 -20.11 -22.72 16.31
C ARG A 295 -21.40 -23.51 16.41
N THR A 296 -21.33 -24.78 16.00
CA THR A 296 -22.39 -25.76 16.24
C THR A 296 -22.11 -26.53 17.52
N VAL A 297 -23.09 -26.60 18.41
CA VAL A 297 -23.00 -27.33 19.67
C VAL A 297 -24.10 -28.39 19.72
N THR A 298 -23.73 -29.65 19.85
CA THR A 298 -24.67 -30.77 19.90
C THR A 298 -24.77 -31.29 21.33
N VAL A 299 -25.96 -31.22 21.91
CA VAL A 299 -26.27 -31.79 23.22
C VAL A 299 -26.72 -33.24 23.02
N VAL A 300 -25.93 -34.18 23.54
CA VAL A 300 -26.12 -35.63 23.38
C VAL A 300 -26.45 -36.30 24.72
N SER A 301 -27.12 -37.46 24.66
CA SER A 301 -27.37 -38.26 25.86
C SER A 301 -26.07 -38.80 26.44
N THR A 302 -26.03 -38.99 27.76
CA THR A 302 -24.93 -39.71 28.42
C THR A 302 -24.75 -41.10 27.77
N PRO A 303 -23.53 -41.46 27.34
CA PRO A 303 -23.25 -42.82 26.91
C PRO A 303 -23.58 -43.78 28.04
N VAL A 304 -24.47 -44.75 27.79
CA VAL A 304 -24.79 -45.77 28.79
C VAL A 304 -23.59 -46.71 28.87
N CYS A 305 -22.83 -46.64 29.96
CA CYS A 305 -21.82 -47.65 30.26
C CYS A 305 -22.56 -48.96 30.61
N LEU A 306 -22.62 -49.89 29.66
CA LEU A 306 -23.05 -51.24 29.95
C LEU A 306 -21.92 -51.90 30.75
N ALA A 307 -22.05 -51.92 32.08
CA ALA A 307 -21.25 -52.83 32.89
C ALA A 307 -21.44 -54.26 32.35
N PRO A 308 -20.39 -55.11 32.33
CA PRO A 308 -20.56 -56.51 31.98
C PRO A 308 -21.63 -57.09 32.92
N VAL A 309 -22.72 -57.56 32.34
CA VAL A 309 -23.73 -58.31 33.09
C VAL A 309 -23.07 -59.65 33.40
N ASP A 310 -22.74 -59.89 34.66
CA ASP A 310 -22.40 -61.25 35.12
C ASP A 310 -23.67 -62.08 34.98
N LEU A 311 -23.82 -62.69 33.81
CA LEU A 311 -24.89 -63.61 33.49
C LEU A 311 -24.58 -64.92 34.20
N MET A 312 -24.94 -65.02 35.49
CA MET A 312 -24.73 -66.26 36.23
C MET A 312 -25.78 -67.28 35.78
N LEU A 313 -25.34 -68.21 34.94
CA LEU A 313 -26.15 -69.31 34.42
C LEU A 313 -26.16 -70.42 35.47
N VAL A 314 -27.29 -70.61 36.15
CA VAL A 314 -27.43 -71.64 37.18
C VAL A 314 -28.04 -72.89 36.53
N ILE A 315 -27.30 -73.99 36.55
CA ILE A 315 -27.80 -75.32 36.17
C ILE A 315 -28.41 -75.94 37.44
N ASP A 316 -29.72 -76.16 37.44
CA ASP A 316 -30.35 -76.88 38.54
C ASP A 316 -30.05 -78.39 38.48
N ARG A 317 -30.35 -79.12 39.57
CA ARG A 317 -30.06 -80.56 39.65
C ARG A 317 -30.82 -81.43 38.63
N SER A 318 -31.75 -80.84 37.86
CA SER A 318 -32.46 -81.51 36.77
C SER A 318 -31.82 -81.29 35.40
N GLY A 319 -30.71 -80.54 35.32
CA GLY A 319 -30.08 -80.15 34.06
C GLY A 319 -30.76 -78.96 33.37
N SER A 320 -31.76 -78.35 34.01
CA SER A 320 -32.45 -77.18 33.45
C SER A 320 -31.67 -75.91 33.78
N MET A 321 -31.34 -75.14 32.75
CA MET A 321 -30.71 -73.83 32.89
C MET A 321 -31.76 -72.77 33.25
N LYS A 322 -31.53 -72.00 34.31
CA LYS A 322 -32.39 -70.86 34.67
C LYS A 322 -31.53 -69.63 34.89
N PHE A 323 -32.06 -68.49 34.46
CA PHE A 323 -31.53 -67.18 34.83
C PHE A 323 -31.93 -66.91 36.29
N ASP A 324 -30.95 -66.67 37.16
CA ASP A 324 -31.22 -66.16 38.50
C ASP A 324 -31.59 -64.67 38.38
N GLY A 325 -32.89 -64.39 38.39
CA GLY A 325 -33.46 -63.05 38.23
C GLY A 325 -33.44 -62.22 39.50
N THR A 326 -32.32 -62.10 40.20
CA THR A 326 -32.23 -61.30 41.44
C THR A 326 -32.12 -59.79 41.22
N ASN A 327 -32.16 -59.28 39.98
CA ASN A 327 -32.20 -57.84 39.71
C ASN A 327 -33.59 -57.38 39.18
N PRO A 328 -34.40 -56.66 39.98
CA PRO A 328 -35.76 -56.27 39.62
C PRO A 328 -35.91 -55.16 38.57
N GLU A 329 -34.83 -54.48 38.13
CA GLU A 329 -35.00 -53.12 37.60
C GLU A 329 -35.42 -52.94 36.13
N GLN A 330 -35.58 -53.98 35.29
CA GLN A 330 -35.86 -53.73 33.86
C GLN A 330 -36.68 -54.83 33.16
N PRO A 331 -38.04 -54.77 33.17
CA PRO A 331 -38.89 -55.74 32.49
C PRO A 331 -38.72 -55.77 30.96
N LEU A 332 -38.35 -54.64 30.33
CA LEU A 332 -38.09 -54.56 28.88
C LEU A 332 -36.80 -55.30 28.46
N LYS A 333 -35.79 -55.35 29.34
CA LYS A 333 -34.54 -56.09 29.05
C LYS A 333 -34.74 -57.60 29.11
N GLN A 334 -35.59 -58.08 30.03
CA GLN A 334 -35.93 -59.51 30.09
C GLN A 334 -36.60 -60.02 28.81
N ALA A 335 -37.42 -59.19 28.14
CA ALA A 335 -38.06 -59.56 26.87
C ALA A 335 -37.07 -59.73 25.71
N PHE A 336 -36.10 -58.82 25.58
CA PHE A 336 -35.06 -58.86 24.53
C PHE A 336 -34.13 -60.07 24.68
N TYR A 337 -33.70 -60.38 25.91
CA TYR A 337 -32.86 -61.55 26.17
C TYR A 337 -33.63 -62.88 26.04
N ARG A 338 -34.92 -62.91 26.37
CA ARG A 338 -35.77 -64.11 26.19
C ARG A 338 -35.99 -64.45 24.71
N GLU A 339 -36.19 -63.44 23.85
CA GLU A 339 -36.26 -63.64 22.39
C GLU A 339 -34.92 -64.12 21.81
N THR A 340 -33.81 -63.51 22.22
CA THR A 340 -32.47 -63.88 21.71
C THR A 340 -32.06 -65.30 22.15
N PHE A 341 -32.35 -65.69 23.40
CA PHE A 341 -32.04 -67.02 23.92
C PHE A 341 -32.89 -68.11 23.25
N SER A 342 -34.19 -67.85 23.06
CA SER A 342 -35.09 -68.81 22.41
C SER A 342 -34.82 -69.00 20.91
N ARG A 343 -34.33 -67.97 20.22
CA ARG A 343 -34.10 -68.02 18.76
C ARG A 343 -32.69 -68.45 18.36
N VAL A 344 -31.68 -68.22 19.20
CA VAL A 344 -30.27 -68.42 18.83
C VAL A 344 -29.61 -69.53 19.67
N LEU A 345 -29.73 -69.46 21.00
CA LEU A 345 -29.00 -70.36 21.90
C LEU A 345 -29.68 -71.72 22.08
N LEU A 346 -31.01 -71.77 22.16
CA LEU A 346 -31.77 -73.03 22.31
C LEU A 346 -31.52 -74.03 21.15
N PRO A 347 -31.63 -73.65 19.85
CA PRO A 347 -31.38 -74.58 18.75
C PRO A 347 -29.90 -74.97 18.63
N MET A 348 -28.96 -74.12 19.03
CA MET A 348 -27.53 -74.47 19.07
C MET A 348 -27.22 -75.51 20.15
N MET A 349 -27.91 -75.47 21.29
CA MET A 349 -27.69 -76.42 22.38
C MET A 349 -28.39 -77.77 22.15
N GLU A 350 -29.54 -77.80 21.47
CA GLU A 350 -30.13 -79.06 21.01
C GLU A 350 -29.21 -79.80 20.01
N GLN A 351 -28.47 -79.08 19.16
CA GLN A 351 -27.47 -79.70 18.28
C GLN A 351 -26.26 -80.27 19.04
N ILE A 352 -25.91 -79.72 20.20
CA ILE A 352 -24.80 -80.20 21.03
C ILE A 352 -25.21 -81.46 21.83
N LEU A 353 -26.48 -81.60 22.23
CA LEU A 353 -26.96 -82.79 22.94
C LEU A 353 -27.19 -84.02 22.04
N VAL A 354 -27.31 -83.85 20.71
CA VAL A 354 -27.46 -84.97 19.75
C VAL A 354 -26.11 -85.61 19.37
N LEU A 355 -24.99 -85.01 19.80
CA LEU A 355 -23.62 -85.47 19.51
C LEU A 355 -22.91 -86.17 20.69
N GLN A 356 -23.65 -86.58 21.73
CA GLN A 356 -23.12 -87.44 22.82
C GLN A 356 -23.60 -88.88 22.71
#